data_AF-X1SD66-F1
#
_entry.id   AF-X1SD66-F1
#
_cell.length_a   1.000
_cell.length_b   1.000
_cell.length_c   1.000
_cell.angle_alpha   90.00
_cell.angle_beta   90.00
_cell.angle_gamma   90.00
#
_symmetry.space_group_name_H-M   'P 1'
#
loop_
_entity.id
_entity.type
_entity.pdbx_description
1 polymer ?
#
loop_
_entity_poly.entity_id
_entity_poly.type
_entity_poly.pdbx_seq_one_letter_code
_entity_poly.pdbx_strand_id
1 'polypeptide(L)'
;MSPPLIREVKKHINSTWATIIDVPPGTSCPVIEAVKGSDVTLLVTEPTPFGLNDLRLAVETLRELKIPFGIIINRSDIGDRQVQNYCLKENIPVLMTIPMDRNIAVAYSKGKTIIDTQPSY
;
A
#
# COMPACT_ATOMS: atom_id res chain seq x y z
N MET A 1 -8.44 -7.56 -12.65
CA MET A 1 -9.30 -6.44 -13.11
C MET A 1 -8.74 -5.93 -14.43
N SER A 2 -9.56 -5.55 -15.41
CA SER A 2 -9.05 -5.08 -16.71
C SER A 2 -8.72 -3.58 -16.67
N PRO A 3 -7.62 -3.12 -17.30
CA PRO A 3 -7.29 -1.69 -17.37
C PRO A 3 -8.41 -0.79 -17.94
N PRO A 4 -9.16 -1.18 -18.99
CA PRO A 4 -10.27 -0.37 -19.49
C PRO A 4 -11.36 -0.10 -18.43
N LEU A 5 -11.67 -1.09 -17.59
CA LEU A 5 -12.65 -0.91 -16.52
C LEU A 5 -12.17 0.10 -15.47
N ILE A 6 -10.90 -0.02 -15.06
CA ILE A 6 -10.28 0.90 -14.09
C ILE A 6 -10.34 2.34 -14.62
N ARG A 7 -10.01 2.51 -15.90
CA ARG A 7 -10.08 3.82 -16.57
C ARG A 7 -11.46 4.44 -16.53
N GLU A 8 -12.51 3.66 -16.81
CA GLU A 8 -13.89 4.16 -16.77
C GLU A 8 -14.38 4.48 -15.36
N VAL A 9 -14.02 3.65 -14.38
CA VAL A 9 -14.37 3.93 -12.97
C VAL A 9 -13.71 5.23 -12.51
N LYS A 10 -12.44 5.46 -12.86
CA LYS A 10 -11.70 6.68 -12.49
C LYS A 10 -12.29 7.97 -13.05
N LYS A 11 -13.11 7.93 -14.12
CA LYS A 11 -13.80 9.12 -14.62
C LYS A 11 -14.85 9.68 -13.66
N HIS A 12 -15.26 8.90 -12.67
CA HIS A 12 -16.23 9.31 -11.64
C HIS A 12 -15.57 9.93 -10.41
N ILE A 13 -14.25 10.11 -10.41
CA ILE A 13 -13.52 10.76 -9.31
C ILE A 13 -13.94 12.22 -9.21
N ASN A 14 -14.35 12.63 -8.01
CA ASN A 14 -14.63 14.03 -7.70
C ASN A 14 -13.33 14.70 -7.21
N SER A 15 -12.79 15.63 -8.00
CA SER A 15 -11.53 16.33 -7.70
C SER A 15 -11.58 17.26 -6.47
N THR A 16 -12.77 17.51 -5.92
CA THR A 16 -12.92 18.32 -4.69
C THR A 16 -12.81 17.48 -3.41
N TRP A 17 -12.84 16.15 -3.51
CA TRP A 17 -12.84 15.23 -2.37
C TRP A 17 -11.55 14.41 -2.34
N ALA A 18 -11.12 14.03 -1.14
CA ALA A 18 -10.09 13.01 -0.99
C ALA A 18 -10.63 11.67 -1.51
N THR A 19 -9.98 11.10 -2.51
CA THR A 19 -10.38 9.83 -3.13
C THR A 19 -9.33 8.76 -2.83
N ILE A 20 -9.78 7.64 -2.26
CA ILE A 20 -8.93 6.47 -2.01
C ILE A 20 -9.23 5.43 -3.10
N ILE A 21 -8.18 4.99 -3.80
CA ILE A 21 -8.27 3.93 -4.79
C ILE A 21 -7.67 2.67 -4.18
N ASP A 22 -8.50 1.64 -3.97
CA ASP A 22 -8.02 0.30 -3.59
C ASP A 22 -7.47 -0.40 -4.83
N VAL A 23 -6.15 -0.44 -4.95
CA VAL A 23 -5.44 -0.86 -6.15
C VAL A 23 -5.30 -2.39 -6.17
N PRO A 24 -5.39 -3.06 -7.35
CA PRO A 24 -5.06 -4.48 -7.45
C PRO A 24 -3.65 -4.79 -6.92
N PRO A 25 -3.39 -6.00 -6.40
CA PRO A 25 -2.04 -6.35 -5.93
C PRO A 25 -1.03 -6.47 -7.08
N GLY A 26 0.26 -6.31 -6.76
CA GLY A 26 1.39 -6.51 -7.67
C GLY A 26 1.78 -5.26 -8.45
N THR A 27 2.29 -5.45 -9.68
CA THR A 27 2.86 -4.37 -10.52
C THR A 27 2.42 -4.43 -11.99
N SER A 28 1.31 -5.10 -12.24
CA SER A 28 0.80 -5.34 -13.60
C SER A 28 0.09 -4.11 -14.21
N CYS A 29 -0.28 -4.17 -15.49
CA CYS A 29 -0.99 -3.06 -16.17
C CYS A 29 -2.24 -2.53 -15.41
N PRO A 30 -3.06 -3.38 -14.75
CA PRO A 30 -4.14 -2.91 -13.87
C PRO A 30 -3.67 -1.99 -12.75
N VAL A 31 -2.53 -2.30 -12.12
CA VAL A 31 -1.93 -1.49 -11.05
C VAL A 31 -1.49 -0.15 -11.62
N ILE A 32 -0.77 -0.17 -12.74
CA ILE A 32 -0.29 1.04 -13.43
C ILE A 32 -1.47 1.96 -13.78
N GLU A 33 -2.53 1.43 -14.38
CA GLU A 33 -3.72 2.23 -14.74
C GLU A 33 -4.41 2.81 -13.49
N ALA A 34 -4.48 2.04 -12.40
CA ALA A 34 -5.10 2.48 -11.15
C ALA A 34 -4.31 3.62 -10.49
N VAL A 35 -2.99 3.48 -10.34
CA VAL A 35 -2.15 4.49 -9.66
C VAL A 35 -1.91 5.75 -10.50
N LYS A 36 -1.95 5.65 -11.83
CA LYS A 36 -1.63 6.76 -12.75
C LYS A 36 -2.44 8.02 -12.45
N GLY A 37 -1.75 9.14 -12.22
CA GLY A 37 -2.38 10.43 -11.94
C GLY A 37 -2.85 10.62 -10.49
N SER A 38 -2.48 9.72 -9.58
CA SER A 38 -2.67 9.93 -8.14
C SER A 38 -1.61 10.90 -7.60
N ASP A 39 -1.98 11.73 -6.63
CA ASP A 39 -1.05 12.66 -5.97
C ASP A 39 0.00 11.92 -5.13
N VAL A 40 -0.38 10.78 -4.54
CA VAL A 40 0.49 9.92 -3.75
C VAL A 40 0.00 8.47 -3.79
N THR A 41 0.93 7.51 -3.70
CA THR A 41 0.63 6.08 -3.53
C THR A 41 1.17 5.57 -2.20
N LEU A 42 0.38 4.76 -1.50
CA LEU A 42 0.80 4.04 -0.30
C LEU A 42 1.11 2.59 -0.68
N LEU A 43 2.37 2.18 -0.54
CA LEU A 43 2.78 0.79 -0.72
C LEU A 43 2.67 0.04 0.60
N VAL A 44 1.89 -1.04 0.63
CA VAL A 44 1.74 -1.90 1.81
C VAL A 44 2.55 -3.17 1.59
N THR A 45 3.41 -3.52 2.53
CA THR A 45 4.26 -4.72 2.47
C THR A 45 4.33 -5.41 3.83
N GLU A 46 4.84 -6.65 3.86
CA GLU A 46 5.14 -7.40 5.07
C GLU A 46 6.65 -7.69 5.12
N PRO A 47 7.27 -7.78 6.31
CA PRO A 47 8.72 -8.00 6.47
C PRO A 47 9.16 -9.44 6.12
N THR A 48 8.74 -9.94 4.96
CA THR A 48 9.05 -11.28 4.45
C THR A 48 9.89 -11.16 3.17
N PRO A 49 10.66 -12.19 2.79
CA PRO A 49 11.43 -12.17 1.54
C PRO A 49 10.56 -11.92 0.30
N PHE A 50 9.35 -12.48 0.27
CA PHE A 50 8.39 -12.25 -0.81
C PHE A 50 7.85 -10.82 -0.80
N GLY A 51 7.49 -10.29 0.38
CA GLY A 51 7.04 -8.91 0.54
C GLY A 51 8.10 -7.89 0.09
N LEU A 52 9.38 -8.15 0.37
CA LEU A 52 10.48 -7.32 -0.10
C LEU A 52 10.69 -7.40 -1.62
N ASN A 53 10.57 -8.58 -2.21
CA ASN A 53 10.67 -8.75 -3.65
C ASN A 53 9.58 -7.95 -4.38
N ASP A 54 8.33 -8.11 -3.95
CA ASP A 54 7.19 -7.42 -4.57
C ASP A 54 7.27 -5.91 -4.34
N LEU A 55 7.70 -5.49 -3.16
CA LEU A 55 7.95 -4.08 -2.84
C LEU A 55 8.97 -3.45 -3.79
N ARG A 56 10.08 -4.13 -4.09
CA ARG A 56 11.11 -3.60 -5.01
C ARG A 56 10.54 -3.32 -6.38
N LEU A 57 9.78 -4.27 -6.93
CA LEU A 57 9.12 -4.11 -8.24
C LEU A 57 8.13 -2.94 -8.22
N ALA A 58 7.36 -2.80 -7.14
CA ALA A 58 6.38 -1.72 -6.99
C ALA A 58 7.07 -0.35 -6.88
N VAL A 59 8.15 -0.26 -6.10
CA VAL A 59 8.98 0.95 -5.97
C VAL A 59 9.57 1.35 -7.33
N GLU A 60 10.14 0.40 -8.07
CA GLU A 60 10.68 0.65 -9.42
C GLU A 60 9.59 1.18 -10.36
N THR A 61 8.43 0.52 -10.38
CA THR A 61 7.28 0.94 -11.19
C THR A 61 6.84 2.38 -10.86
N LEU A 62 6.68 2.72 -9.58
CA LEU A 62 6.24 4.06 -9.18
C LEU A 62 7.29 5.14 -9.44
N ARG A 63 8.59 4.80 -9.33
CA ARG A 63 9.68 5.70 -9.72
C ARG A 63 9.66 6.00 -11.22
N GLU A 64 9.46 4.98 -12.06
CA GLU A 64 9.32 5.18 -13.52
C GLU A 64 8.13 6.05 -13.87
N LEU A 65 6.99 5.86 -13.18
CA LEU A 65 5.78 6.67 -13.35
C LEU A 65 5.90 8.07 -12.73
N LYS A 66 6.97 8.35 -11.97
CA LYS A 66 7.20 9.61 -11.23
C LYS A 66 6.06 9.97 -10.28
N ILE A 67 5.46 8.97 -9.64
CA ILE A 67 4.40 9.16 -8.66
C ILE A 67 5.02 9.17 -7.27
N PRO A 68 4.75 10.18 -6.41
CA PRO A 68 5.20 10.15 -5.02
C PRO A 68 4.64 8.95 -4.25
N PHE A 69 5.45 8.35 -3.37
CA PHE A 69 4.98 7.23 -2.56
C PHE A 69 5.64 7.15 -1.18
N GLY A 70 4.96 6.45 -0.28
CA GLY A 70 5.49 6.04 1.02
C GLY A 70 5.10 4.61 1.35
N ILE A 71 5.78 4.02 2.33
CA ILE A 71 5.64 2.60 2.67
C ILE A 71 4.92 2.44 4.02
N ILE A 72 3.98 1.52 4.07
CA ILE A 72 3.39 0.99 5.30
C ILE A 72 3.85 -0.46 5.45
N ILE A 73 4.45 -0.76 6.60
CA ILE A 73 4.87 -2.14 6.92
C ILE A 73 3.78 -2.78 7.75
N ASN A 74 2.97 -3.62 7.12
CA ASN A 74 1.98 -4.47 7.77
C ASN A 74 2.66 -5.67 8.45
N ARG A 75 2.07 -6.15 9.55
CA ARG A 75 2.58 -7.26 10.37
C ARG A 75 4.08 -7.11 10.66
N SER A 76 4.48 -5.94 11.12
CA SER A 76 5.89 -5.50 11.13
C SER A 76 6.85 -6.32 12.00
N ASP A 77 6.34 -7.28 12.78
CA ASP A 77 7.03 -8.11 13.77
C ASP A 77 7.19 -9.59 13.38
N ILE A 78 6.65 -10.04 12.23
CA ILE A 78 6.65 -11.47 11.85
C ILE A 78 7.89 -11.94 11.07
N GLY A 79 8.86 -11.05 10.85
CA GLY A 79 9.99 -11.33 9.98
C GLY A 79 11.24 -10.56 10.36
N ASP A 80 12.10 -10.32 9.38
CA ASP A 80 13.39 -9.66 9.62
C ASP A 80 13.35 -8.15 9.32
N ARG A 81 14.51 -7.51 9.39
CA ARG A 81 14.65 -6.07 9.14
C ARG A 81 14.99 -5.72 7.69
N GLN A 82 14.92 -6.66 6.75
CA GLN A 82 15.36 -6.42 5.38
C GLN A 82 14.52 -5.36 4.67
N VAL A 83 13.21 -5.31 4.92
CA VAL A 83 12.32 -4.27 4.36
C VAL A 83 12.71 -2.89 4.88
N GLN A 84 12.91 -2.74 6.19
CA GLN A 84 13.32 -1.48 6.81
C GLN A 84 14.69 -1.03 6.31
N ASN A 85 15.64 -1.97 6.22
CA ASN A 85 16.98 -1.70 5.70
C ASN A 85 16.94 -1.27 4.22
N TYR A 86 16.08 -1.90 3.41
CA TYR A 86 15.85 -1.51 2.02
C TYR A 86 15.26 -0.09 1.93
N CYS A 87 14.22 0.22 2.71
CA CYS A 87 13.61 1.55 2.74
C CYS A 87 14.64 2.63 3.13
N LEU A 88 15.47 2.35 4.15
CA LEU A 88 16.53 3.26 4.58
C LEU A 88 17.58 3.47 3.49
N LYS A 89 18.05 2.39 2.85
CA LYS A 89 19.05 2.43 1.78
C LYS A 89 18.54 3.23 0.57
N GLU A 90 17.27 3.05 0.22
CA GLU A 90 16.62 3.70 -0.92
C GLU A 90 16.08 5.09 -0.61
N ASN A 91 16.26 5.57 0.63
CA ASN A 91 15.72 6.83 1.14
C ASN A 91 14.20 6.98 0.93
N ILE A 92 13.45 5.91 1.21
CA ILE A 92 12.00 5.85 1.09
C ILE A 92 11.37 6.01 2.48
N PRO A 93 10.40 6.93 2.66
CA PRO A 93 9.75 7.11 3.95
C PRO A 93 8.88 5.91 4.31
N VAL A 94 9.13 5.34 5.50
CA VAL A 94 8.19 4.43 6.17
C VAL A 94 7.23 5.29 6.97
N LEU A 95 5.98 5.38 6.51
CA LEU A 95 4.96 6.26 7.08
C LEU A 95 4.31 5.67 8.33
N MET A 96 4.19 4.34 8.37
CA MET A 96 3.55 3.61 9.47
C MET A 96 4.03 2.16 9.51
N THR A 97 4.01 1.59 10.71
CA THR A 97 4.16 0.14 10.93
C THR A 97 2.97 -0.36 11.72
N ILE A 98 2.38 -1.49 11.31
CA ILE A 98 1.27 -2.13 12.00
C ILE A 98 1.76 -3.51 12.47
N PRO A 99 1.79 -3.81 13.78
CA PRO A 99 2.23 -5.11 14.27
C PRO A 99 1.20 -6.21 13.98
N MET A 100 1.62 -7.47 14.05
CA MET A 100 0.71 -8.61 14.05
C MET A 100 -0.01 -8.70 15.40
N ASP A 101 -1.10 -7.97 15.53
CA ASP A 101 -1.98 -8.05 16.70
C ASP A 101 -3.23 -8.89 16.38
N ARG A 102 -3.46 -9.92 17.20
CA ARG A 102 -4.66 -10.76 17.13
C ARG A 102 -5.94 -9.95 17.27
N ASN A 103 -5.96 -8.88 18.05
CA ASN A 103 -7.13 -8.03 18.23
C ASN A 103 -7.50 -7.32 16.92
N ILE A 104 -6.50 -6.83 16.18
CA ILE A 104 -6.69 -6.27 14.83
C ILE A 104 -7.29 -7.34 13.91
N ALA A 105 -6.76 -8.57 13.96
CA ALA A 105 -7.27 -9.69 13.17
C ALA A 105 -8.73 -10.06 13.48
N VAL A 106 -9.10 -10.07 14.75
CA VAL A 106 -10.47 -10.33 15.19
C VAL A 106 -11.40 -9.16 14.82
N ALA A 107 -10.92 -7.92 14.86
CA ALA A 107 -11.71 -6.75 14.49
C ALA A 107 -12.09 -6.79 13.00
N TYR A 108 -11.11 -6.89 12.09
CA TYR A 108 -11.41 -6.87 10.66
C TYR A 108 -12.19 -8.11 10.21
N SER A 109 -12.00 -9.28 10.84
CA SER A 109 -12.80 -10.48 10.54
C SER A 109 -14.28 -10.34 10.92
N LYS A 110 -14.62 -9.37 11.76
CA LYS A 110 -15.99 -8.99 12.12
C LYS A 110 -16.49 -7.75 11.37
N GLY A 111 -15.76 -7.28 10.35
CA GLY A 111 -16.09 -6.05 9.63
C GLY A 111 -15.94 -4.77 10.46
N LYS A 112 -15.18 -4.81 11.57
CA LYS A 112 -14.84 -3.64 12.38
C LYS A 112 -13.48 -3.09 12.00
N THR A 113 -13.35 -1.77 11.99
CA THR A 113 -12.06 -1.12 11.75
C THR A 113 -11.16 -1.23 12.97
N ILE A 114 -9.85 -0.99 12.78
CA ILE A 114 -8.92 -0.91 13.90
C ILE A 114 -9.31 0.24 14.85
N ILE A 115 -9.78 1.37 14.31
CA ILE A 115 -10.18 2.55 15.08
C ILE A 115 -11.35 2.22 16.02
N ASP A 116 -12.29 1.38 15.59
CA ASP A 116 -13.44 0.95 16.42
C ASP A 116 -13.02 0.15 17.66
N THR A 117 -11.84 -0.48 17.63
CA THR A 117 -11.38 -1.39 18.69
C THR A 117 -10.15 -0.88 19.44
N GLN A 118 -9.31 -0.07 18.78
CA GLN A 118 -8.10 0.54 19.29
C GLN A 118 -8.02 1.99 18.78
N PRO A 119 -8.72 2.94 19.42
CA PRO A 119 -8.81 4.34 18.97
C PRO A 119 -7.49 5.13 19.02
N SER A 120 -6.41 4.54 19.53
CA SER A 120 -5.08 5.16 19.61
C SER A 120 -4.31 5.13 18.29
N TYR A 121 -4.85 4.49 17.25
CA TYR A 121 -4.29 4.43 15.89
C TYR A 121 -4.78 5.57 15.00
#